data_AF-A0A7C4FQF5-F1
#
_entry.id   AF-A0A7C4FQF5-F1
#
_cell.length_a   1.000
_cell.length_b   1.000
_cell.length_c   1.000
_cell.angle_alpha   90.00
_cell.angle_beta   90.00
_cell.angle_gamma   90.00
#
_symmetry.space_group_name_H-M   'P 1'
#
loop_
_entity.id
_entity.type
_entity.pdbx_description
1 polymer ?
#
loop_
_entity_poly.entity_id
_entity_poly.type
_entity_poly.pdbx_seq_one_letter_code
_entity_poly.pdbx_strand_id
1 'polypeptide(L)'
;MHYRYLGRAASIDAELSGRKVKKGEDGYPLEPISIDIKGEYEKALKTKDPADIAKFLKKWRIRTKVSPAKIGKNIKNKRQELKALENLDIMSVDLDNTIKIGRQTRSLKDVIVDLFVTFSDISEQTERRDYTAASKILHVLLPKFFIMWDNCIRCAYGCKIKVKKGKIDIKDAGEKYFRFMKRVQKEGMEAVESYCKERRCKRKNIAIRRIENELYQNGFYSFARLLDIYNFQKYTRGDDRLWA
;
A
#
# COMPACT_ATOMS: atom_id res chain seq x y z
N MET A 1 3.26 -8.49 -14.63
CA MET A 1 2.70 -9.39 -13.60
C MET A 1 1.38 -9.95 -14.12
N HIS A 2 1.07 -11.24 -13.90
CA HIS A 2 -0.24 -11.81 -14.22
C HIS A 2 -1.24 -11.64 -13.07
N TYR A 3 -2.53 -11.38 -13.36
CA TYR A 3 -3.55 -11.12 -12.32
C TYR A 3 -3.77 -12.31 -11.37
N ARG A 4 -3.56 -13.54 -11.85
CA ARG A 4 -3.69 -14.75 -11.02
C ARG A 4 -2.75 -14.74 -9.81
N TYR A 5 -1.59 -14.09 -9.92
CA TYR A 5 -0.68 -13.92 -8.78
C TYR A 5 -1.28 -13.06 -7.66
N LEU A 6 -2.15 -12.10 -7.98
CA LEU A 6 -2.89 -11.34 -6.97
C LEU A 6 -3.84 -12.26 -6.22
N GLY A 7 -4.55 -13.15 -6.93
CA GLY A 7 -5.46 -14.11 -6.32
C GLY A 7 -4.76 -15.17 -5.48
N ARG A 8 -3.64 -15.73 -5.97
CA ARG A 8 -2.80 -16.65 -5.18
C ARG A 8 -2.31 -15.98 -3.90
N ALA A 9 -1.78 -14.75 -3.99
CA ALA A 9 -1.31 -14.01 -2.83
C ALA A 9 -2.45 -13.73 -1.83
N ALA A 10 -3.65 -13.38 -2.31
CA ALA A 10 -4.83 -13.18 -1.49
C ALA A 10 -5.28 -14.46 -0.76
N SER A 11 -5.29 -15.60 -1.47
CA SER A 11 -5.58 -16.91 -0.88
C SER A 11 -4.57 -17.28 0.21
N ILE A 12 -3.28 -17.11 -0.08
CA ILE A 12 -2.19 -17.36 0.89
C ILE A 12 -2.37 -16.48 2.15
N ASP A 13 -2.58 -15.18 1.97
CA ASP A 13 -2.78 -14.24 3.09
C ASP A 13 -4.00 -14.62 3.95
N ALA A 14 -5.07 -15.06 3.30
CA ALA A 14 -6.28 -15.50 3.98
C ALA A 14 -6.05 -16.77 4.81
N GLU A 15 -5.41 -17.79 4.26
CA GLU A 15 -5.05 -19.02 4.98
C GLU A 15 -4.16 -18.74 6.19
N LEU A 16 -3.15 -17.88 6.02
CA LEU A 16 -2.24 -17.48 7.11
C LEU A 16 -2.96 -16.70 8.22
N SER A 17 -4.08 -16.08 7.88
CA SER A 17 -4.96 -15.42 8.83
C SER A 17 -6.01 -16.38 9.44
N GLY A 18 -5.91 -17.68 9.16
CA GLY A 18 -6.84 -18.70 9.66
C GLY A 18 -8.17 -18.78 8.91
N ARG A 19 -8.32 -18.10 7.77
CA ARG A 19 -9.54 -18.13 6.95
C ARG A 19 -9.51 -19.33 6.01
N LYS A 20 -10.65 -20.00 5.87
CA LYS A 20 -10.85 -21.06 4.87
C LYS A 20 -11.03 -20.43 3.49
N VAL A 21 -10.30 -20.91 2.50
CA VAL A 21 -10.41 -20.46 1.10
C VAL A 21 -10.58 -21.68 0.20
N LYS A 22 -11.64 -21.68 -0.61
CA LYS A 22 -11.78 -22.64 -1.72
C LYS A 22 -11.01 -22.11 -2.91
N LYS A 23 -10.07 -22.90 -3.45
CA LYS A 23 -9.17 -22.49 -4.53
C LYS A 23 -9.35 -23.40 -5.75
N GLY A 24 -9.16 -22.83 -6.93
CA GLY A 24 -9.00 -23.61 -8.15
C GLY A 24 -7.61 -24.27 -8.21
N GLU A 25 -7.37 -25.06 -9.25
CA GLU A 25 -6.06 -25.70 -9.51
C GLU A 25 -4.92 -24.68 -9.63
N ASP A 26 -5.24 -23.48 -10.11
CA ASP A 26 -4.29 -22.37 -10.26
C ASP A 26 -4.06 -21.58 -8.95
N GLY A 27 -4.63 -22.01 -7.83
CA GLY A 27 -4.54 -21.33 -6.52
C GLY A 27 -5.38 -20.05 -6.38
N TYR A 28 -6.11 -19.66 -7.43
CA TYR A 28 -7.02 -18.50 -7.40
C TYR A 28 -8.28 -18.84 -6.60
N PRO A 29 -8.83 -17.92 -5.79
CA PRO A 29 -10.03 -18.20 -5.02
C PRO A 29 -11.25 -18.44 -5.93
N LEU A 30 -12.04 -19.49 -5.64
CA LEU A 30 -13.27 -19.81 -6.38
C LEU A 30 -14.45 -18.93 -5.95
N GLU A 31 -14.38 -18.36 -4.74
CA GLU A 31 -15.38 -17.48 -4.15
C GLU A 31 -14.67 -16.30 -3.47
N PRO A 32 -15.27 -15.09 -3.43
CA PRO A 32 -14.67 -13.95 -2.77
C PRO A 32 -14.37 -14.22 -1.29
N ILE A 33 -13.14 -13.89 -0.87
CA ILE A 33 -12.65 -14.15 0.48
C ILE A 33 -13.37 -13.23 1.47
N SER A 34 -13.84 -13.82 2.58
CA SER A 34 -14.46 -13.08 3.67
C SER A 34 -13.45 -12.22 4.44
N ILE A 35 -13.93 -11.09 4.95
CA ILE A 35 -13.13 -10.13 5.70
C ILE A 35 -13.41 -10.29 7.19
N ASP A 36 -12.34 -10.37 7.99
CA ASP A 36 -12.46 -10.20 9.43
C ASP A 36 -12.41 -8.70 9.77
N ILE A 37 -13.59 -8.10 9.93
CA ILE A 37 -13.74 -6.67 10.26
C ILE A 37 -13.18 -6.30 11.65
N LYS A 38 -12.81 -7.28 12.48
CA LYS A 38 -12.24 -7.03 13.82
C LYS A 38 -10.71 -6.93 13.80
N GLY A 39 -10.07 -7.11 12.66
CA GLY A 39 -8.62 -6.94 12.54
C GLY A 39 -8.16 -5.51 12.83
N GLU A 40 -6.96 -5.37 13.42
CA GLU A 40 -6.38 -4.06 13.73
C GLU A 40 -6.19 -3.18 12.48
N TYR A 41 -5.97 -3.80 11.31
CA TYR A 41 -5.85 -3.07 10.05
C TYR A 41 -7.20 -2.49 9.62
N GLU A 42 -8.26 -3.31 9.61
CA GLU A 42 -9.63 -2.93 9.28
C GLU A 42 -10.14 -1.85 10.22
N LYS A 43 -9.84 -1.98 11.51
CA LYS A 43 -10.14 -0.96 12.51
C LYS A 43 -9.45 0.35 12.18
N ALA A 44 -8.14 0.33 11.93
CA ALA A 44 -7.37 1.52 11.58
C ALA A 44 -7.84 2.17 10.27
N LEU A 45 -8.23 1.38 9.26
CA LEU A 45 -8.83 1.89 8.01
C LEU A 45 -10.14 2.63 8.26
N LYS A 46 -10.99 2.07 9.13
CA LYS A 46 -12.32 2.62 9.42
C LYS A 46 -12.23 3.89 10.26
N THR A 47 -11.44 3.87 11.32
CA THR A 47 -11.39 4.99 12.28
C THR A 47 -10.43 6.08 11.84
N LYS A 48 -9.34 5.71 11.13
CA LYS A 48 -8.17 6.56 10.85
C LYS A 48 -7.63 7.24 12.11
N ASP A 49 -7.92 6.68 13.28
CA ASP A 49 -7.53 7.22 14.58
C ASP A 49 -6.03 6.94 14.81
N PRO A 50 -5.24 7.92 15.28
CA PRO A 50 -3.81 7.73 15.50
C PRO A 50 -3.45 6.58 16.44
N ALA A 51 -4.28 6.27 17.45
CA ALA A 51 -4.02 5.17 18.38
C ALA A 51 -4.31 3.81 17.72
N ASP A 52 -5.37 3.70 16.92
CA ASP A 52 -5.65 2.48 16.15
C ASP A 52 -4.59 2.25 15.06
N ILE A 53 -4.13 3.31 14.39
CA ILE A 53 -2.98 3.24 13.45
C ILE A 53 -1.73 2.74 14.18
N ALA A 54 -1.43 3.24 15.37
CA ALA A 54 -0.27 2.79 16.14
C ALA A 54 -0.38 1.30 16.56
N LYS A 55 -1.57 0.83 16.94
CA LYS A 55 -1.83 -0.60 17.23
C LYS A 55 -1.62 -1.48 16.01
N PHE A 56 -2.14 -1.06 14.86
CA PHE A 56 -1.89 -1.71 13.57
C PHE A 56 -0.38 -1.82 13.29
N LEU A 57 0.38 -0.74 13.40
CA LEU A 57 1.83 -0.75 13.18
C LEU A 57 2.57 -1.69 14.16
N LYS A 58 2.15 -1.72 15.43
CA LYS A 58 2.70 -2.64 16.43
C LYS A 58 2.44 -4.11 16.07
N LYS A 59 1.21 -4.46 15.63
CA LYS A 59 0.88 -5.82 15.17
C LYS A 59 1.73 -6.23 13.97
N TRP A 60 2.07 -5.27 13.12
CA TRP A 60 2.99 -5.44 11.98
C TRP A 60 4.47 -5.42 12.36
N ARG A 61 4.81 -5.57 13.65
CA ARG A 61 6.17 -5.69 14.18
C ARG A 61 7.09 -4.53 13.79
N ILE A 62 6.54 -3.32 13.66
CA ILE A 62 7.36 -2.11 13.54
C ILE A 62 8.20 -1.97 14.81
N ARG A 63 9.52 -1.93 14.65
CA ARG A 63 10.48 -1.94 15.76
C ARG A 63 10.61 -0.59 16.46
N THR A 64 10.19 0.48 15.78
CA THR A 64 10.24 1.83 16.32
C THR A 64 9.10 2.05 17.29
N LYS A 65 9.38 2.66 18.45
CA LYS A 65 8.33 3.09 19.38
C LYS A 65 7.55 4.25 18.75
N VAL A 66 6.35 3.95 18.25
CA VAL A 66 5.50 4.88 17.50
C VAL A 66 4.75 5.80 18.46
N SER A 67 4.73 7.10 18.19
CA SER A 67 3.96 8.10 18.93
C SER A 67 2.63 8.39 18.23
N PRO A 68 1.47 7.99 18.81
CA PRO A 68 0.15 8.39 18.28
C PRO A 68 -0.02 9.91 18.20
N ALA A 69 0.55 10.66 19.16
CA ALA A 69 0.50 12.11 19.17
C ALA A 69 1.21 12.73 17.96
N LYS A 70 2.39 12.21 17.56
CA LYS A 70 3.08 12.65 16.34
C LYS A 70 2.27 12.30 15.08
N ILE A 71 1.67 11.11 15.01
CA ILE A 71 0.79 10.73 13.90
C ILE A 71 -0.38 11.73 13.79
N GLY A 72 -1.07 12.01 14.89
CA GLY A 72 -2.19 12.97 14.91
C GLY A 72 -1.76 14.38 14.52
N LYS A 73 -0.61 14.85 15.01
CA LYS A 73 -0.01 16.14 14.61
C LYS A 73 0.26 16.18 13.09
N ASN A 74 0.86 15.14 12.54
CA ASN A 74 1.17 15.05 11.11
C ASN A 74 -0.10 15.03 10.24
N ILE A 75 -1.13 14.28 10.64
CA ILE A 75 -2.44 14.28 9.97
C ILE A 75 -3.05 15.68 9.98
N LYS A 76 -3.02 16.37 11.13
CA LYS A 76 -3.54 17.74 11.25
C LYS A 76 -2.78 18.72 10.35
N ASN A 77 -1.44 18.64 10.36
CA ASN A 77 -0.57 19.55 9.60
C ASN A 77 -0.65 19.34 8.09
N LYS A 78 -0.90 18.11 7.63
CA LYS A 78 -0.98 17.74 6.22
C LYS A 78 -2.42 17.54 5.72
N ARG A 79 -3.40 18.11 6.41
CA ARG A 79 -4.82 17.90 6.13
C ARG A 79 -5.21 18.28 4.70
N GLN A 80 -4.66 19.39 4.18
CA GLN A 80 -5.02 19.86 2.83
C GLN A 80 -4.48 18.92 1.75
N GLU A 81 -3.24 18.46 1.90
CA GLU A 81 -2.61 17.48 1.01
C GLU A 81 -3.35 16.15 1.06
N LEU A 82 -3.63 15.63 2.25
CA LEU A 82 -4.39 14.38 2.42
C LEU A 82 -5.78 14.46 1.78
N LYS A 83 -6.49 15.58 1.96
CA LYS A 83 -7.81 15.81 1.35
C LYS A 83 -7.72 15.90 -0.17
N ALA A 84 -6.70 16.56 -0.72
CA ALA A 84 -6.52 16.65 -2.17
C ALA A 84 -6.32 15.27 -2.82
N LEU A 85 -5.65 14.35 -2.12
CA LEU A 85 -5.37 13.00 -2.60
C LEU A 85 -6.50 11.98 -2.32
N GLU A 86 -7.55 12.34 -1.56
CA GLU A 86 -8.56 11.40 -1.03
C GLU A 86 -9.27 10.56 -2.10
N ASN A 87 -9.54 11.18 -3.24
CA ASN A 87 -10.27 10.55 -4.34
C ASN A 87 -9.35 10.00 -5.44
N LEU A 88 -8.03 10.04 -5.24
CA LEU A 88 -7.10 9.47 -6.20
C LEU A 88 -6.98 7.96 -6.01
N ASP A 89 -6.82 7.28 -7.13
CA ASP A 89 -6.60 5.84 -7.19
C ASP A 89 -5.28 5.60 -7.93
N ILE A 90 -4.37 4.87 -7.30
CA ILE A 90 -3.04 4.56 -7.82
C ILE A 90 -3.09 3.91 -9.21
N MET A 91 -4.18 3.23 -9.55
CA MET A 91 -4.32 2.54 -10.84
C MET A 91 -4.79 3.45 -11.98
N SER A 92 -5.25 4.67 -11.69
CA SER A 92 -5.82 5.58 -12.71
C SER A 92 -5.16 6.95 -12.76
N VAL A 93 -4.52 7.37 -11.68
CA VAL A 93 -3.84 8.66 -11.59
C VAL A 93 -2.54 8.66 -12.38
N ASP A 94 -2.27 9.77 -13.09
CA ASP A 94 -0.94 10.04 -13.61
C ASP A 94 -0.06 10.65 -12.49
N LEU A 95 0.93 9.88 -12.02
CA LEU A 95 1.81 10.29 -10.92
C LEU A 95 2.79 11.42 -11.28
N ASP A 96 2.99 11.69 -12.57
CA ASP A 96 3.85 12.80 -13.03
C ASP A 96 3.06 14.13 -13.15
N ASN A 97 1.74 14.10 -12.94
CA ASN A 97 0.88 15.27 -13.06
C ASN A 97 0.97 16.20 -11.83
N THR A 98 0.24 17.31 -11.88
CA THR A 98 0.08 18.28 -10.80
C THR A 98 -1.26 18.16 -10.12
N ILE A 99 -1.36 18.69 -8.90
CA ILE A 99 -2.58 18.73 -8.12
C ILE A 99 -2.76 20.09 -7.45
N LYS A 100 -4.01 20.52 -7.33
CA LYS A 100 -4.39 21.74 -6.62
C LYS A 100 -4.53 21.46 -5.12
N ILE A 101 -3.79 22.18 -4.30
CA ILE A 101 -3.86 22.16 -2.84
C ILE A 101 -4.15 23.60 -2.38
N GLY A 102 -5.40 23.84 -1.98
CA GLY A 102 -5.88 25.19 -1.67
C GLY A 102 -5.76 26.12 -2.89
N ARG A 103 -4.91 27.15 -2.78
CA ARG A 103 -4.63 28.12 -3.85
C ARG A 103 -3.39 27.77 -4.69
N GLN A 104 -2.65 26.74 -4.32
CA GLN A 104 -1.40 26.37 -4.98
C GLN A 104 -1.59 25.15 -5.87
N THR A 105 -0.84 25.10 -6.97
CA THR A 105 -0.65 23.90 -7.79
C THR A 105 0.73 23.34 -7.49
N ARG A 106 0.81 22.06 -7.13
CA ARG A 106 2.07 21.37 -6.81
C ARG A 106 2.18 20.10 -7.66
N SER A 107 3.40 19.64 -7.94
CA SER A 107 3.57 18.31 -8.55
C SER A 107 3.12 17.23 -7.56
N LEU A 108 2.51 16.15 -8.05
CA LEU A 108 2.15 15.01 -7.21
C LEU A 108 3.38 14.40 -6.56
N LYS A 109 4.51 14.35 -7.29
CA LYS A 109 5.80 13.92 -6.77
C LYS A 109 6.17 14.68 -5.49
N ASP A 110 6.15 16.01 -5.51
CA ASP A 110 6.57 16.82 -4.35
C ASP A 110 5.65 16.62 -3.16
N VAL A 111 4.34 16.46 -3.40
CA VAL A 111 3.35 16.18 -2.35
C VAL A 111 3.57 14.81 -1.73
N ILE A 112 3.80 13.78 -2.55
CA ILE A 112 4.08 12.41 -2.09
C ILE A 112 5.37 12.36 -1.28
N VAL A 113 6.45 12.97 -1.78
CA VAL A 113 7.75 13.03 -1.10
C VAL A 113 7.61 13.72 0.25
N ASP A 114 6.97 14.89 0.30
CA ASP A 114 6.74 15.68 1.50
C ASP A 114 5.90 14.92 2.55
N LEU A 115 4.81 14.28 2.12
CA LEU A 115 3.99 13.42 2.98
C LEU A 115 4.80 12.25 3.54
N PHE A 116 5.53 11.52 2.68
CA PHE A 116 6.33 10.38 3.10
C PHE A 116 7.40 10.76 4.12
N VAL A 117 8.10 11.87 3.87
CA VAL A 117 9.10 12.43 4.79
C VAL A 117 8.45 12.83 6.11
N THR A 118 7.31 13.50 6.08
CA THR A 118 6.58 13.92 7.27
C THR A 118 6.18 12.70 8.12
N PHE A 119 5.56 11.69 7.51
CA PHE A 119 5.11 10.48 8.21
C PHE A 119 6.23 9.49 8.56
N SER A 120 7.46 9.75 8.13
CA SER A 120 8.64 9.01 8.62
C SER A 120 9.10 9.47 10.01
N ASP A 121 8.77 10.69 10.42
CA ASP A 121 9.05 11.21 11.77
C ASP A 121 7.86 10.94 12.71
N ILE A 122 7.77 9.69 13.15
CA ILE A 122 6.70 9.18 14.02
C ILE A 122 7.23 8.50 15.28
N SER A 123 8.56 8.46 15.46
CA SER A 123 9.17 7.86 16.64
C SER A 123 9.05 8.74 17.88
N GLU A 124 8.86 8.14 19.04
CA GLU A 124 9.07 8.81 20.34
C GLU A 124 10.54 9.14 20.59
N GLN A 125 11.45 8.38 19.98
CA GLN A 125 12.89 8.63 20.07
C GLN A 125 13.26 9.76 19.12
N THR A 126 14.09 10.69 19.58
CA THR A 126 14.63 11.77 18.75
C THR A 126 15.46 11.17 17.61
N GLU A 127 15.38 11.80 16.43
CA GLU A 127 16.19 11.48 15.23
C GLU A 127 15.95 10.12 14.54
N ARG A 128 15.14 9.22 15.13
CA ARG A 128 14.81 7.93 14.50
C ARG A 128 13.61 8.06 13.56
N ARG A 129 13.85 7.85 12.27
CA ARG A 129 12.80 7.78 11.24
C ARG A 129 12.43 6.35 10.90
N ASP A 130 11.15 6.12 10.58
CA ASP A 130 10.64 4.81 10.18
C ASP A 130 9.89 4.89 8.84
N TYR A 131 10.61 4.58 7.77
CA TYR A 131 10.10 4.63 6.40
C TYR A 131 9.10 3.52 6.08
N THR A 132 9.16 2.40 6.81
CA THR A 132 8.18 1.31 6.67
C THR A 132 6.88 1.71 7.35
N ALA A 133 6.95 2.33 8.53
CA ALA A 133 5.77 2.88 9.19
C ALA A 133 5.13 3.99 8.35
N ALA A 134 5.93 4.87 7.76
CA ALA A 134 5.43 5.96 6.90
C ALA A 134 4.51 5.48 5.79
N SER A 135 4.94 4.49 4.98
CA SER A 135 4.10 3.95 3.89
C SER A 135 2.81 3.31 4.42
N LYS A 136 2.88 2.65 5.58
CA LYS A 136 1.74 1.96 6.20
C LYS A 136 0.72 2.94 6.78
N ILE A 137 1.17 4.02 7.40
CA ILE A 137 0.30 5.11 7.87
C ILE A 137 -0.39 5.75 6.67
N LEU A 138 0.38 6.11 5.64
CA LEU A 138 -0.15 6.71 4.43
C LEU A 138 -1.17 5.81 3.71
N HIS A 139 -0.91 4.51 3.65
CA HIS A 139 -1.86 3.53 3.12
C HIS A 139 -3.15 3.49 3.94
N VAL A 140 -3.07 3.48 5.27
CA VAL A 140 -4.30 3.52 6.10
C VAL A 140 -5.10 4.81 5.86
N LEU A 141 -4.43 5.95 5.72
CA LEU A 141 -5.10 7.23 5.48
C LEU A 141 -5.76 7.28 4.10
N LEU A 142 -5.09 6.75 3.08
CA LEU A 142 -5.48 6.81 1.67
C LEU A 142 -5.26 5.44 0.97
N PRO A 143 -6.11 4.45 1.26
CA PRO A 143 -5.87 3.04 0.90
C PRO A 143 -6.00 2.74 -0.59
N LYS A 144 -6.54 3.65 -1.39
CA LYS A 144 -6.59 3.51 -2.85
C LYS A 144 -5.37 4.09 -3.55
N PHE A 145 -4.57 4.91 -2.86
CA PHE A 145 -3.52 5.70 -3.48
C PHE A 145 -2.11 5.29 -3.05
N PHE A 146 -1.88 5.12 -1.74
CA PHE A 146 -0.54 4.75 -1.25
C PHE A 146 -0.35 3.23 -1.21
N ILE A 147 0.89 2.79 -1.42
CA ILE A 147 1.29 1.37 -1.42
C ILE A 147 2.23 1.15 -0.25
N MET A 148 2.00 0.11 0.54
CA MET A 148 2.87 -0.27 1.62
C MET A 148 4.17 -0.88 1.09
N TRP A 149 5.27 -0.61 1.78
CA TRP A 149 6.52 -1.34 1.55
C TRP A 149 7.19 -1.73 2.86
N ASP A 150 8.20 -2.57 2.75
CA ASP A 150 9.19 -2.82 3.78
C ASP A 150 10.60 -2.86 3.17
N ASN A 151 11.58 -3.34 3.94
CA ASN A 151 12.95 -3.40 3.46
C ASN A 151 13.13 -4.37 2.28
N CYS A 152 12.50 -5.55 2.32
CA CYS A 152 12.64 -6.55 1.27
C CYS A 152 11.96 -6.07 0.00
N ILE A 153 10.72 -5.58 0.11
CA ILE A 153 9.94 -5.04 -1.01
C ILE A 153 10.72 -3.89 -1.69
N ARG A 154 11.11 -2.85 -0.95
CA ARG A 154 11.80 -1.71 -1.59
C ARG A 154 13.15 -2.08 -2.20
N CYS A 155 13.86 -3.07 -1.63
CA CYS A 155 15.12 -3.55 -2.22
C CYS A 155 14.87 -4.27 -3.54
N ALA A 156 13.85 -5.14 -3.61
CA ALA A 156 13.48 -5.84 -4.84
C ALA A 156 13.08 -4.88 -5.96
N TYR A 157 12.38 -3.79 -5.61
CA TYR A 157 12.08 -2.71 -6.54
C TYR A 157 13.25 -1.73 -6.76
N GLY A 158 14.49 -2.03 -6.38
CA GLY A 158 15.65 -1.15 -6.60
C GLY A 158 15.59 0.22 -5.91
N CYS A 159 14.79 0.34 -4.86
CA CYS A 159 14.52 1.56 -4.10
C CYS A 159 15.15 1.50 -2.69
N LYS A 160 16.31 0.84 -2.57
CA LYS A 160 17.06 0.72 -1.31
C LYS A 160 17.47 2.10 -0.80
N ILE A 161 17.04 2.44 0.42
CA ILE A 161 17.48 3.65 1.13
C ILE A 161 18.94 3.44 1.56
N LYS A 162 19.82 4.38 1.18
CA LYS A 162 21.25 4.29 1.48
C LYS A 162 21.57 5.18 2.68
N VAL A 163 22.36 4.66 3.61
CA VAL A 163 22.94 5.45 4.71
C VAL A 163 24.32 5.92 4.24
N LYS A 164 24.56 7.23 4.27
CA LYS A 164 25.87 7.83 3.99
C LYS A 164 26.40 8.50 5.25
N LYS A 165 27.58 8.12 5.72
CA LYS A 165 28.22 8.68 6.94
C LYS A 165 27.27 8.69 8.16
N GLY A 166 26.54 7.60 8.38
CA GLY A 166 25.58 7.48 9.48
C GLY A 166 24.28 8.27 9.32
N LYS A 167 24.10 9.04 8.24
CA LYS A 167 22.88 9.82 7.97
C LYS A 167 22.17 9.31 6.72
N ILE A 168 20.84 9.35 6.74
CA ILE A 168 20.01 9.09 5.57
C ILE A 168 19.64 10.44 4.97
N ASP A 169 19.80 10.57 3.66
CA ASP A 169 19.17 11.66 2.93
C ASP A 169 17.66 11.41 2.90
N ILE A 170 16.94 12.21 3.70
CA ILE A 170 15.52 12.08 3.92
C ILE A 170 14.75 12.38 2.62
N LYS A 171 15.25 13.31 1.80
CA LYS A 171 14.65 13.64 0.51
C LYS A 171 14.81 12.47 -0.47
N ASP A 172 16.00 11.87 -0.52
CA ASP A 172 16.25 10.65 -1.31
C ASP A 172 15.32 9.49 -0.90
N ALA A 173 15.01 9.33 0.39
CA ALA A 173 14.06 8.32 0.85
C ALA A 173 12.65 8.55 0.28
N GLY A 174 12.16 9.78 0.28
CA GLY A 174 10.88 10.15 -0.34
C GLY A 174 10.88 9.96 -1.85
N GLU A 175 11.97 10.35 -2.54
CA GLU A 175 12.09 10.16 -3.98
C GLU A 175 12.12 8.68 -4.38
N LYS A 176 12.77 7.84 -3.58
CA LYS A 176 12.75 6.37 -3.76
C LYS A 176 11.36 5.78 -3.53
N TYR A 177 10.60 6.31 -2.58
CA TYR A 177 9.22 5.89 -2.38
C TYR A 177 8.33 6.27 -3.57
N PHE A 178 8.45 7.49 -4.10
CA PHE A 178 7.76 7.89 -5.33
C PHE A 178 8.12 6.98 -6.53
N ARG A 179 9.41 6.69 -6.72
CA ARG A 179 9.88 5.75 -7.75
C ARG A 179 9.29 4.35 -7.57
N PHE A 180 9.21 3.87 -6.33
CA PHE A 180 8.57 2.61 -5.98
C PHE A 180 7.09 2.61 -6.39
N MET A 181 6.32 3.65 -6.05
CA MET A 181 4.91 3.77 -6.46
C MET A 181 4.73 3.70 -7.98
N LYS A 182 5.57 4.37 -8.77
CA LYS A 182 5.52 4.27 -10.24
C LYS A 182 5.77 2.85 -10.75
N ARG A 183 6.73 2.14 -10.15
CA ARG A 183 7.05 0.76 -10.54
C ARG A 183 5.91 -0.21 -10.20
N VAL A 184 5.34 -0.06 -9.01
CA VAL A 184 4.18 -0.87 -8.57
C VAL A 184 2.95 -0.56 -9.42
N GLN A 185 2.69 0.70 -9.75
CA GLN A 185 1.60 1.09 -10.67
C GLN A 185 1.75 0.37 -12.01
N LYS A 186 2.96 0.36 -12.59
CA LYS A 186 3.24 -0.37 -13.83
C LYS A 186 2.95 -1.87 -13.70
N GLU A 187 3.47 -2.53 -12.67
CA GLU A 187 3.20 -3.97 -12.45
C GLU A 187 1.71 -4.25 -12.24
N GLY A 188 0.99 -3.38 -11.53
CA GLY A 188 -0.46 -3.47 -11.36
C GLY A 188 -1.21 -3.36 -12.69
N MET A 189 -0.78 -2.45 -13.57
CA MET A 189 -1.39 -2.30 -14.90
C MET A 189 -1.17 -3.53 -15.77
N GLU A 190 -0.01 -4.20 -15.67
CA GLU A 190 0.23 -5.47 -16.35
C GLU A 190 -0.74 -6.56 -15.87
N ALA A 191 -1.04 -6.61 -14.56
CA ALA A 191 -2.05 -7.54 -14.04
C ALA A 191 -3.44 -7.22 -14.60
N VAL A 192 -3.85 -5.95 -14.59
CA VAL A 192 -5.14 -5.54 -15.19
C VAL A 192 -5.22 -5.91 -16.66
N GLU A 193 -4.14 -5.73 -17.43
CA GLU A 193 -4.08 -6.10 -18.85
C GLU A 193 -4.19 -7.60 -19.07
N SER A 194 -3.51 -8.42 -18.25
CA SER A 194 -3.63 -9.88 -18.31
C SER A 194 -5.06 -10.34 -18.01
N TYR A 195 -5.72 -9.74 -17.02
CA TYR A 195 -7.12 -10.02 -16.72
C TYR A 195 -8.04 -9.64 -17.88
N CYS A 196 -7.85 -8.46 -18.47
CA CYS A 196 -8.60 -8.01 -19.64
C CYS A 196 -8.47 -8.99 -20.82
N LYS A 197 -7.26 -9.52 -21.06
CA LYS A 197 -6.98 -10.50 -22.11
C LYS A 197 -7.75 -11.80 -21.88
N GLU A 198 -7.70 -12.37 -20.69
CA GLU A 198 -8.36 -13.64 -20.38
C GLU A 198 -9.89 -13.51 -20.28
N ARG A 199 -10.39 -12.44 -19.66
CA ARG A 199 -11.82 -12.22 -19.42
C ARG A 199 -12.51 -11.40 -20.50
N ARG A 200 -11.83 -11.11 -21.61
CA ARG A 200 -12.31 -10.27 -22.73
C ARG A 200 -12.88 -8.93 -22.27
N CYS A 201 -12.28 -8.32 -21.24
CA CYS A 201 -12.69 -7.02 -20.72
C CYS A 201 -12.01 -5.90 -21.52
N LYS A 202 -12.80 -4.94 -22.04
CA LYS A 202 -12.26 -3.82 -22.84
C LYS A 202 -11.87 -2.60 -22.01
N ARG A 203 -12.40 -2.45 -20.80
CA ARG A 203 -12.26 -1.23 -19.98
C ARG A 203 -11.46 -1.53 -18.71
N LYS A 204 -10.28 -0.92 -18.57
CA LYS A 204 -9.34 -1.17 -17.46
C LYS A 204 -9.96 -0.88 -16.08
N ASN A 205 -10.75 0.19 -15.95
CA ASN A 205 -11.45 0.53 -14.70
C ASN A 205 -12.50 -0.51 -14.30
N ILE A 206 -13.18 -1.15 -15.27
CA ILE A 206 -14.10 -2.25 -14.99
C ILE A 206 -13.31 -3.50 -14.56
N ALA A 207 -12.18 -3.78 -15.20
CA ALA A 207 -11.32 -4.90 -14.81
C ALA A 207 -10.80 -4.76 -13.38
N ILE A 208 -10.33 -3.58 -12.98
CA ILE A 208 -9.89 -3.29 -11.60
C ILE A 208 -11.00 -3.63 -10.61
N ARG A 209 -12.21 -3.07 -10.80
CA ARG A 209 -13.36 -3.33 -9.92
C ARG A 209 -13.74 -4.80 -9.88
N ARG A 210 -13.68 -5.51 -11.01
CA ARG A 210 -13.98 -6.94 -11.05
C ARG A 210 -12.97 -7.76 -10.26
N ILE A 211 -11.68 -7.48 -10.41
CA ILE A 211 -10.62 -8.15 -9.63
C ILE A 211 -10.84 -7.93 -8.13
N GLU A 212 -11.11 -6.69 -7.71
CA GLU A 212 -11.41 -6.38 -6.30
C GLU A 212 -12.59 -7.21 -5.77
N ASN A 213 -13.69 -7.27 -6.51
CA ASN A 213 -14.90 -8.01 -6.12
C ASN A 213 -14.77 -9.54 -6.21
N GLU A 214 -13.94 -10.06 -7.13
CA GLU A 214 -13.67 -11.49 -7.24
C GLU A 214 -12.80 -12.00 -6.09
N LEU A 215 -11.86 -11.18 -5.60
CA LEU A 215 -10.92 -11.62 -4.56
C LEU A 215 -11.46 -11.42 -3.15
N TYR A 216 -12.18 -10.33 -2.88
CA TYR A 216 -12.69 -10.03 -1.55
C TYR A 216 -14.14 -9.58 -1.61
N GLN A 217 -14.92 -10.00 -0.62
CA GLN A 217 -16.34 -9.66 -0.54
C GLN A 217 -16.58 -8.15 -0.67
N ASN A 218 -17.51 -7.79 -1.56
CA ASN A 218 -17.88 -6.41 -1.90
C ASN A 218 -16.71 -5.52 -2.36
N GLY A 219 -15.59 -6.11 -2.79
CA GLY A 219 -14.39 -5.36 -3.15
C GLY A 219 -13.83 -4.56 -1.96
N PHE A 220 -13.94 -5.10 -0.74
CA PHE A 220 -13.56 -4.39 0.49
C PHE A 220 -12.12 -3.85 0.45
N TYR A 221 -11.19 -4.64 -0.10
CA TYR A 221 -9.82 -4.19 -0.32
C TYR A 221 -9.66 -3.60 -1.71
N SER A 222 -9.06 -2.40 -1.74
CA SER A 222 -8.64 -1.74 -2.97
C SER A 222 -7.58 -2.55 -3.72
N PHE A 223 -7.42 -2.26 -5.00
CA PHE A 223 -6.35 -2.83 -5.82
C PHE A 223 -4.96 -2.53 -5.25
N ALA A 224 -4.76 -1.35 -4.66
CA ALA A 224 -3.56 -1.01 -3.92
C ALA A 224 -3.26 -2.01 -2.78
N ARG A 225 -4.28 -2.42 -2.02
CA ARG A 225 -4.12 -3.43 -0.97
C ARG A 225 -3.83 -4.82 -1.55
N LEU A 226 -4.39 -5.18 -2.70
CA LEU A 226 -4.04 -6.42 -3.40
C LEU A 226 -2.57 -6.44 -3.80
N LEU A 227 -2.05 -5.32 -4.29
CA LEU A 227 -0.62 -5.15 -4.63
C LEU A 227 0.26 -5.26 -3.38
N ASP A 228 -0.19 -4.74 -2.23
CA ASP A 228 0.55 -4.88 -0.97
C ASP A 228 0.62 -6.34 -0.51
N ILE A 229 -0.49 -7.07 -0.60
CA ILE A 229 -0.55 -8.49 -0.27
C ILE A 229 0.40 -9.28 -1.19
N TYR A 230 0.33 -9.05 -2.50
CA TYR A 230 1.24 -9.65 -3.47
C TYR A 230 2.71 -9.36 -3.14
N ASN A 231 3.06 -8.09 -2.95
CA ASN A 231 4.44 -7.67 -2.67
C ASN A 231 4.97 -8.30 -1.38
N PHE A 232 4.13 -8.40 -0.34
CA PHE A 232 4.51 -9.01 0.93
C PHE A 232 4.77 -10.52 0.78
N GLN A 233 3.87 -11.25 0.10
CA GLN A 233 4.06 -12.69 -0.13
C GLN A 233 5.29 -12.95 -0.99
N LYS A 234 5.46 -12.18 -2.07
CA LYS A 234 6.56 -12.34 -3.01
C LYS A 234 7.93 -12.01 -2.42
N TYR A 235 8.07 -10.84 -1.82
CA TYR A 235 9.41 -10.30 -1.49
C TYR A 235 9.75 -10.41 -0.02
N THR A 236 8.78 -10.30 0.87
CA THR A 236 9.04 -10.35 2.32
C THR A 236 9.04 -11.77 2.83
N ARG A 237 8.08 -12.58 2.39
CA ARG A 237 7.99 -13.99 2.76
C ARG A 237 8.74 -14.91 1.81
N GLY A 238 8.84 -14.56 0.52
CA GLY A 238 9.39 -15.46 -0.48
C GLY A 238 8.55 -16.73 -0.61
N ASP A 239 7.22 -16.61 -0.61
CA ASP A 239 6.32 -17.77 -0.56
C ASP A 239 6.24 -18.45 -1.95
N ASP A 240 6.85 -19.63 -2.08
CA ASP A 240 6.96 -20.36 -3.35
C ASP A 240 5.61 -20.77 -3.95
N ARG A 241 4.56 -20.84 -3.13
CA ARG A 241 3.18 -21.11 -3.57
C ARG A 241 2.63 -20.04 -4.50
N LEU A 242 3.28 -18.88 -4.58
CA LEU A 242 2.93 -17.85 -5.55
C LEU A 242 3.18 -18.31 -6.99
N TRP A 243 4.16 -19.20 -7.19
CA TRP A 243 4.65 -19.62 -8.50
C TRP A 243 4.07 -20.95 -8.99
N ALA A 244 3.68 -21.84 -8.06
CA ALA A 244 2.91 -23.05 -8.35
C ALA A 244 1.53 -22.69 -8.91
#